data_AF-A0A6P5N4S9-F1
#
_entry.id   AF-A0A6P5N4S9-F1
#
_cell.length_a   1.000
_cell.length_b   1.000
_cell.length_c   1.000
_cell.angle_alpha   90.00
_cell.angle_beta   90.00
_cell.angle_gamma   90.00
#
_symmetry.space_group_name_H-M   'P 1'
#
loop_
_entity.id
_entity.type
_entity.pdbx_description
1 polymer ?
#
loop_
_entity_poly.entity_id
_entity_poly.type
_entity_poly.pdbx_seq_one_letter_code
_entity_poly.pdbx_strand_id
1 'polypeptide(L)'
;MTLATFLKVCPLTFRGTSNPTDADNWIQTMERVLQAQQVPEEQLVEFGTYQLQGEAQYWWQGTRRILYPNGAAISWEVFRTEFYKKYFPNSARNAKELELMQLKQGQMTVAEYTSKFEELCRFSRICQGAPEDFAEWKCIKYEGGLRSDILSFVAPMEIRVFSELVNKSRVAEDCVRKVAAEKREFEGAFSDTFRKELCSER
;
A
#
# COMPACT_ATOMS: atom_id res chain seq x y z
N MET A 1 -17.91 27.64 -3.44
CA MET A 1 -18.37 26.41 -4.13
C MET A 1 -19.74 26.05 -3.56
N THR A 2 -20.68 25.51 -4.34
CA THR A 2 -21.95 24.98 -3.78
C THR A 2 -21.93 23.46 -3.76
N LEU A 3 -22.71 22.83 -2.87
CA LEU A 3 -22.85 21.38 -2.84
C LEU A 3 -23.36 20.83 -4.19
N ALA A 4 -24.33 21.51 -4.82
CA ALA A 4 -24.88 21.10 -6.11
C ALA A 4 -23.84 21.11 -7.24
N THR A 5 -22.94 22.10 -7.26
CA THR A 5 -21.84 22.13 -8.25
C THR A 5 -20.78 21.08 -7.96
N PHE A 6 -20.49 20.81 -6.68
CA PHE A 6 -19.56 19.76 -6.26
C PHE A 6 -20.04 18.35 -6.67
N LEU A 7 -21.32 18.04 -6.46
CA LEU A 7 -21.86 16.71 -6.79
C LEU A 7 -21.89 16.40 -8.29
N LYS A 8 -21.94 17.43 -9.14
CA LYS A 8 -21.83 17.25 -10.60
C LYS A 8 -20.44 16.76 -11.03
N VAL A 9 -19.40 17.08 -10.26
CA VAL A 9 -18.00 16.76 -10.58
C VAL A 9 -17.45 15.61 -9.72
N CYS A 10 -18.18 15.19 -8.68
CA CYS A 10 -17.79 14.11 -7.78
C CYS A 10 -18.92 13.08 -7.67
N PRO A 11 -18.89 11.97 -8.44
CA PRO A 11 -19.82 10.85 -8.28
C PRO A 11 -19.37 9.83 -7.23
N LEU A 12 -18.26 10.08 -6.51
CA LEU A 12 -17.61 9.10 -5.64
C LEU A 12 -18.44 8.86 -4.36
N THR A 13 -19.18 7.76 -4.32
CA THR A 13 -19.98 7.38 -3.14
C THR A 13 -19.31 6.28 -2.33
N PHE A 14 -19.52 6.27 -1.01
CA PHE A 14 -19.03 5.21 -0.13
C PHE A 14 -20.16 4.61 0.70
N ARG A 15 -20.36 3.30 0.57
CA ARG A 15 -21.43 2.57 1.25
C ARG A 15 -21.01 1.91 2.56
N GLY A 16 -19.70 1.89 2.85
CA GLY A 16 -19.08 1.08 3.89
C GLY A 16 -18.39 -0.15 3.30
N THR A 17 -17.33 -0.62 3.97
CA THR A 17 -16.54 -1.79 3.58
C THR A 17 -15.89 -2.41 4.83
N SER A 18 -15.61 -3.70 4.80
CA SER A 18 -14.77 -4.37 5.82
C SER A 18 -13.29 -4.34 5.46
N ASN A 19 -12.93 -3.94 4.23
CA ASN A 19 -11.56 -3.83 3.77
C ASN A 19 -11.00 -2.43 4.07
N PRO A 20 -9.99 -2.31 4.96
CA PRO A 20 -9.42 -1.01 5.29
C PRO A 20 -8.78 -0.27 4.11
N THR A 21 -8.23 -1.00 3.14
CA THR A 21 -7.59 -0.38 1.97
C THR A 21 -8.61 0.38 1.12
N ASP A 22 -9.81 -0.16 0.96
CA ASP A 22 -10.87 0.50 0.18
C ASP A 22 -11.39 1.76 0.91
N ALA A 23 -11.50 1.70 2.24
CA ALA A 23 -11.89 2.86 3.05
C ALA A 23 -10.84 3.98 3.00
N ASP A 24 -9.56 3.62 3.10
CA ASP A 24 -8.44 4.56 3.00
C ASP A 24 -8.32 5.19 1.60
N ASN A 25 -8.48 4.39 0.55
CA ASN A 25 -8.52 4.89 -0.82
C ASN A 25 -9.68 5.89 -1.03
N TRP A 26 -10.84 5.63 -0.43
CA TRP A 26 -11.98 6.53 -0.52
C TRP A 26 -11.70 7.88 0.15
N ILE A 27 -11.21 7.88 1.39
CA ILE A 27 -10.97 9.15 2.11
C ILE A 27 -9.87 9.97 1.42
N GLN A 28 -8.78 9.35 0.95
CA GLN A 28 -7.74 10.05 0.19
C GLN A 28 -8.26 10.64 -1.12
N THR A 29 -9.10 9.89 -1.84
CA THR A 29 -9.71 10.40 -3.08
C THR A 29 -10.65 11.56 -2.79
N MET A 30 -11.44 11.46 -1.71
CA MET A 30 -12.33 12.53 -1.28
C MET A 30 -11.56 13.81 -0.96
N GLU A 31 -10.48 13.71 -0.17
CA GLU A 31 -9.62 14.83 0.17
C GLU A 31 -9.02 15.51 -1.06
N ARG A 32 -8.53 14.72 -2.02
CA ARG A 32 -8.02 15.25 -3.29
C ARG A 32 -9.09 16.03 -4.05
N VAL A 33 -10.33 15.53 -4.08
CA VAL A 33 -11.43 16.21 -4.77
C VAL A 33 -11.84 17.49 -4.03
N LEU A 34 -11.99 17.44 -2.70
CA LEU A 34 -12.30 18.63 -1.89
C LEU A 34 -11.24 19.73 -2.08
N GLN A 35 -9.96 19.36 -2.10
CA GLN A 35 -8.85 20.27 -2.35
C GLN A 35 -8.88 20.84 -3.77
N ALA A 36 -9.02 19.99 -4.79
CA ALA A 36 -9.06 20.43 -6.18
C ALA A 36 -10.23 21.38 -6.47
N GLN A 37 -11.34 21.19 -5.76
CA GLN A 37 -12.53 22.04 -5.84
C GLN A 37 -12.48 23.27 -4.92
N GLN A 38 -11.39 23.46 -4.16
CA GLN A 38 -11.19 24.57 -3.23
C GLN A 38 -12.38 24.76 -2.28
N VAL A 39 -12.86 23.65 -1.72
CA VAL A 39 -13.97 23.67 -0.76
C VAL A 39 -13.49 24.32 0.55
N PRO A 40 -14.21 25.33 1.08
CA PRO A 40 -13.88 25.95 2.36
C PRO A 40 -13.88 24.95 3.52
N GLU A 41 -13.04 25.17 4.53
CA GLU A 41 -12.85 24.23 5.65
C GLU A 41 -14.17 23.93 6.39
N GLU A 42 -15.01 24.95 6.55
CA GLU A 42 -16.32 24.86 7.19
C GLU A 42 -17.32 23.97 6.42
N GLN A 43 -17.09 23.71 5.13
CA GLN A 43 -17.97 22.91 4.26
C GLN A 43 -17.44 21.50 3.99
N LEU A 44 -16.19 21.19 4.37
CA LEU A 44 -15.55 19.91 4.05
C LEU A 44 -16.35 18.71 4.56
N VAL A 45 -16.78 18.75 5.82
CA VAL A 45 -17.55 17.66 6.42
C VAL A 45 -18.90 17.51 5.75
N GLU A 46 -19.60 18.62 5.45
CA GLU A 46 -20.88 18.56 4.75
C GLU A 46 -20.73 17.90 3.37
N PHE A 47 -19.76 18.35 2.57
CA PHE A 47 -19.58 17.87 1.21
C PHE A 47 -19.07 16.43 1.17
N GLY A 48 -18.07 16.10 1.99
CA GLY A 48 -17.53 14.75 2.05
C GLY A 48 -18.53 13.73 2.59
N THR A 49 -19.33 14.10 3.60
CA THR A 49 -20.29 13.17 4.21
C THR A 49 -21.57 13.01 3.41
N TYR A 50 -21.89 13.96 2.51
CA TYR A 50 -22.97 13.81 1.55
C TYR A 50 -22.78 12.59 0.64
N GLN A 51 -21.52 12.22 0.41
CA GLN A 51 -21.15 11.10 -0.45
C GLN A 51 -21.23 9.73 0.26
N LEU A 52 -21.50 9.73 1.57
CA LEU A 52 -21.80 8.51 2.30
C LEU A 52 -23.21 8.03 1.95
N GLN A 53 -23.33 6.74 1.65
CA GLN A 53 -24.59 6.07 1.36
C GLN A 53 -24.73 4.82 2.21
N GLY A 54 -25.93 4.26 2.30
CA GLY A 54 -26.16 2.96 2.96
C GLY A 54 -25.63 2.92 4.40
N GLU A 55 -24.86 1.87 4.74
CA GLU A 55 -24.33 1.66 6.10
C GLU A 55 -23.50 2.83 6.60
N ALA A 56 -22.61 3.36 5.75
CA ALA A 56 -21.75 4.48 6.14
C ALA A 56 -22.53 5.76 6.43
N GLN A 57 -23.61 6.01 5.70
CA GLN A 57 -24.49 7.14 5.98
C GLN A 57 -25.18 6.99 7.34
N TYR A 58 -25.74 5.81 7.63
CA TYR A 58 -26.40 5.55 8.91
C TYR A 58 -25.44 5.65 10.08
N TRP A 59 -24.23 5.08 9.95
CA TRP A 59 -23.17 5.20 10.93
C TRP A 59 -22.83 6.66 11.20
N TRP A 60 -22.56 7.45 10.16
CA TRP A 60 -22.16 8.84 10.33
C TRP A 60 -23.25 9.68 10.99
N GLN A 61 -24.52 9.47 10.63
CA GLN A 61 -25.65 10.15 11.28
C GLN A 61 -25.71 9.86 12.79
N GLY A 62 -25.45 8.61 13.19
CA GLY A 62 -25.37 8.21 14.60
C GLY A 62 -24.19 8.85 15.32
N THR A 63 -22.98 8.71 14.77
CA THR A 63 -21.74 9.29 15.33
C THR A 63 -21.82 10.80 15.44
N ARG A 64 -22.35 11.48 14.42
CA ARG A 64 -22.54 12.93 14.42
C ARG A 64 -23.44 13.39 15.57
N ARG A 65 -24.52 12.67 15.90
CA ARG A 65 -25.37 13.03 17.07
C ARG A 65 -24.62 12.94 18.40
N ILE A 66 -23.69 11.99 18.52
CA ILE A 66 -22.88 11.78 19.73
C ILE A 66 -21.80 12.85 19.84
N LEU A 67 -21.13 13.18 18.73
CA LEU A 67 -20.09 14.21 18.68
C LEU A 67 -20.65 15.64 18.78
N TYR A 68 -21.92 15.83 18.43
CA TYR A 68 -22.57 17.14 18.29
C TYR A 68 -23.79 17.28 19.24
N PRO A 69 -23.63 17.16 20.56
CA PRO A 69 -24.75 17.38 21.48
C PRO A 69 -25.18 18.86 21.53
N ASN A 70 -24.29 19.81 21.21
CA ASN A 70 -24.45 21.25 21.52
C ASN A 70 -24.41 22.22 20.33
N GLY A 71 -24.29 21.78 19.07
CA GLY A 71 -24.29 22.74 17.95
C GLY A 71 -22.92 23.21 17.42
N ALA A 72 -21.80 22.64 17.86
CA ALA A 72 -20.45 23.09 17.47
C ALA A 72 -19.92 22.37 16.21
N ALA A 73 -19.51 23.11 15.17
CA ALA A 73 -19.09 22.55 13.89
C ALA A 73 -18.02 21.44 14.04
N ILE A 74 -18.25 20.29 13.38
CA ILE A 74 -17.29 19.19 13.33
C ILE A 74 -16.26 19.52 12.25
N SER A 75 -14.97 19.53 12.61
CA SER A 75 -13.91 19.70 11.63
C SER A 75 -13.68 18.43 10.80
N TRP A 76 -13.09 18.58 9.62
CA TRP A 76 -12.72 17.44 8.78
C TRP A 76 -11.82 16.43 9.50
N GLU A 77 -10.91 16.92 10.37
CA GLU A 77 -10.01 16.07 11.14
C GLU A 77 -10.74 15.18 12.16
N VAL A 78 -11.80 15.70 12.78
CA VAL A 78 -12.64 14.91 13.70
C VAL A 78 -13.42 13.85 12.91
N PHE A 79 -13.97 14.20 11.75
CA PHE A 79 -14.62 13.23 10.86
C PHE A 79 -13.66 12.11 10.45
N ARG A 80 -12.46 12.45 9.95
CA ARG A 80 -11.40 11.49 9.59
C ARG A 80 -11.08 10.55 10.74
N THR A 81 -10.90 11.12 11.94
CA THR A 81 -10.57 10.35 13.14
C THR A 81 -11.63 9.29 13.42
N GLU A 82 -12.92 9.65 13.40
CA GLU A 82 -14.01 8.69 13.60
C GLU A 82 -14.17 7.71 12.43
N PHE A 83 -13.99 8.17 11.20
CA PHE A 83 -14.03 7.33 10.00
C PHE A 83 -12.99 6.21 10.09
N TYR A 84 -11.75 6.55 10.43
CA TYR A 84 -10.69 5.57 10.60
C TYR A 84 -10.90 4.69 11.83
N LYS A 85 -11.53 5.16 12.92
CA LYS A 85 -11.90 4.27 14.03
C LYS A 85 -12.91 3.21 13.61
N LYS A 86 -13.88 3.58 12.76
CA LYS A 86 -14.95 2.69 12.27
C LYS A 86 -14.44 1.68 11.24
N TYR A 87 -13.77 2.17 10.19
CA TYR A 87 -13.37 1.34 9.05
C TYR A 87 -11.95 0.82 9.14
N PHE A 88 -11.16 1.32 10.07
CA PHE A 88 -9.82 0.82 10.34
C PHE A 88 -9.51 0.68 11.84
N PRO A 89 -10.23 -0.23 12.53
CA PRO A 89 -10.05 -0.45 13.96
C PRO A 89 -8.63 -0.92 14.29
N ASN A 90 -8.21 -0.75 15.55
CA ASN A 90 -6.86 -1.12 16.01
C ASN A 90 -6.50 -2.58 15.71
N SER A 91 -7.47 -3.50 15.73
CA SER A 91 -7.25 -4.90 15.35
C SER A 91 -6.81 -5.04 13.89
N ALA A 92 -7.47 -4.33 12.96
CA ALA A 92 -7.12 -4.31 11.55
C ALA A 92 -5.76 -3.63 11.31
N ARG A 93 -5.47 -2.54 12.04
CA ARG A 93 -4.15 -1.89 12.04
C ARG A 93 -3.05 -2.84 12.47
N ASN A 94 -3.23 -3.51 13.61
CA ASN A 94 -2.28 -4.46 14.15
C ASN A 94 -2.06 -5.64 13.18
N ALA A 95 -3.11 -6.12 12.52
CA ALA A 95 -2.99 -7.17 11.51
C ALA A 95 -2.14 -6.72 10.31
N LYS A 96 -2.34 -5.49 9.82
CA LYS A 96 -1.53 -4.91 8.73
C LYS A 96 -0.08 -4.67 9.15
N GLU A 97 0.15 -4.21 10.37
CA GLU A 97 1.51 -4.07 10.93
C GLU A 97 2.21 -5.43 11.05
N LEU A 98 1.50 -6.47 11.51
CA LEU A 98 2.05 -7.82 11.56
C LEU A 98 2.35 -8.36 10.16
N GLU A 99 1.46 -8.13 9.20
CA GLU A 99 1.68 -8.49 7.79
C GLU A 99 2.95 -7.81 7.24
N LEU A 100 3.15 -6.53 7.52
CA LEU A 100 4.37 -5.80 7.14
C LEU A 100 5.62 -6.39 7.81
N MET A 101 5.54 -6.70 9.11
CA MET A 101 6.65 -7.28 9.86
C MET A 101 7.04 -8.67 9.36
N GLN A 102 6.07 -9.45 8.89
CA GLN A 102 6.30 -10.80 8.37
C GLN A 102 6.52 -10.83 6.85
N LEU A 103 6.37 -9.68 6.16
CA LEU A 103 6.47 -9.63 4.71
C LEU A 103 7.85 -10.07 4.23
N LYS A 104 7.86 -11.12 3.41
CA LYS A 104 9.01 -11.62 2.66
C LYS A 104 8.68 -11.58 1.17
N GLN A 105 9.70 -11.34 0.34
CA GLN A 105 9.56 -11.37 -1.12
C GLN A 105 9.02 -12.72 -1.60
N GLY A 106 9.51 -13.83 -1.05
CA GLY A 106 9.03 -15.16 -1.41
C GLY A 106 9.15 -15.40 -2.91
N GLN A 107 8.07 -15.76 -3.60
CA GLN A 107 8.05 -15.96 -5.05
C GLN A 107 7.67 -14.70 -5.85
N MET A 108 7.38 -13.58 -5.17
CA MET A 108 7.06 -12.33 -5.84
C MET A 108 8.28 -11.78 -6.58
N THR A 109 8.02 -11.14 -7.71
CA THR A 109 8.99 -10.24 -8.32
C THR A 109 9.33 -9.10 -7.37
N VAL A 110 10.47 -8.45 -7.56
CA VAL A 110 10.82 -7.25 -6.80
C VAL A 110 9.76 -6.17 -6.97
N ALA A 111 9.14 -6.06 -8.15
CA ALA A 111 8.06 -5.12 -8.41
C ALA A 111 6.82 -5.39 -7.54
N GLU A 112 6.33 -6.63 -7.52
CA GLU A 112 5.17 -7.03 -6.69
C GLU A 112 5.46 -6.89 -5.20
N TYR A 113 6.66 -7.31 -4.76
CA TYR A 113 7.09 -7.13 -3.37
C TYR A 113 7.15 -5.66 -2.98
N THR A 114 7.67 -4.79 -3.85
CA THR A 114 7.69 -3.34 -3.63
C THR A 114 6.27 -2.80 -3.46
N SER A 115 5.36 -3.12 -4.39
CA SER A 115 3.98 -2.62 -4.33
C SER A 115 3.28 -3.07 -3.04
N LYS A 116 3.43 -4.34 -2.66
CA LYS A 116 2.85 -4.87 -1.42
C LYS A 116 3.46 -4.23 -0.17
N PHE A 117 4.77 -4.03 -0.16
CA PHE A 117 5.47 -3.36 0.94
C PHE A 117 4.98 -1.93 1.13
N GLU A 118 4.90 -1.15 0.05
CA GLU A 118 4.44 0.23 0.09
C GLU A 118 2.97 0.36 0.49
N GLU A 119 2.10 -0.56 0.03
CA GLU A 119 0.72 -0.64 0.48
C GLU A 119 0.65 -0.81 2.00
N LEU A 120 1.39 -1.78 2.55
CA LEU A 120 1.38 -2.06 3.99
C LEU A 120 2.00 -0.93 4.82
N CYS A 121 3.01 -0.23 4.30
CA CYS A 121 3.57 0.94 4.97
C CYS A 121 2.54 2.05 5.19
N ARG A 122 1.58 2.26 4.28
CA ARG A 122 0.54 3.31 4.43
C ARG A 122 -0.25 3.16 5.74
N PHE A 123 -0.41 1.93 6.18
CA PHE A 123 -1.23 1.57 7.34
C PHE A 123 -0.46 1.46 8.65
N SER A 124 0.88 1.52 8.61
CA SER A 124 1.71 1.30 9.78
C SER A 124 1.91 2.58 10.59
N ARG A 125 1.74 2.50 11.91
CA ARG A 125 2.02 3.63 12.82
C ARG A 125 3.47 4.08 12.79
N ILE A 126 4.39 3.15 12.54
CA ILE A 126 5.82 3.45 12.40
C ILE A 126 6.07 4.37 11.19
N CYS A 127 5.24 4.25 10.15
CA CYS A 127 5.31 5.10 8.96
C CYS A 127 4.68 6.49 9.16
N GLN A 128 4.07 6.74 10.32
CA GLN A 128 3.47 8.03 10.70
C GLN A 128 4.34 8.79 11.74
N GLY A 129 5.53 8.26 12.07
CA GLY A 129 6.49 8.87 12.98
C GLY A 129 7.39 9.93 12.33
N ALA A 130 8.51 10.26 12.98
CA ALA A 130 9.49 11.20 12.45
C ALA A 130 10.02 10.75 11.07
N PRO A 131 10.11 11.64 10.05
CA PRO A 131 10.45 11.24 8.68
C PRO A 131 11.82 10.56 8.54
N GLU A 132 12.78 10.93 9.38
CA GLU A 132 14.17 10.46 9.31
C GLU A 132 14.30 9.01 9.81
N ASP A 133 13.79 8.72 11.00
CA ASP A 133 13.74 7.36 11.56
C ASP A 133 12.95 6.41 10.66
N PHE A 134 11.89 6.93 10.04
CA PHE A 134 11.07 6.16 9.11
C PHE A 134 11.83 5.80 7.83
N ALA A 135 12.58 6.73 7.23
CA ALA A 135 13.28 6.50 5.97
C ALA A 135 14.36 5.41 6.11
N GLU A 136 15.13 5.45 7.19
CA GLU A 136 16.14 4.43 7.48
C GLU A 136 15.49 3.08 7.80
N TRP A 137 14.50 3.06 8.70
CA TRP A 137 13.76 1.85 9.04
C TRP A 137 13.14 1.20 7.80
N LYS A 138 12.59 2.00 6.88
CA LYS A 138 11.97 1.53 5.64
C LYS A 138 12.95 0.73 4.79
N CYS A 139 14.19 1.21 4.65
CA CYS A 139 15.24 0.53 3.88
C CYS A 139 15.65 -0.79 4.56
N ILE A 140 15.95 -0.74 5.86
CA ILE A 140 16.34 -1.93 6.64
C ILE A 140 15.24 -3.00 6.59
N LYS A 141 13.99 -2.57 6.76
CA LYS A 141 12.84 -3.46 6.78
C LYS A 141 12.58 -4.12 5.42
N TYR A 142 12.72 -3.34 4.34
CA TYR A 142 12.59 -3.83 2.96
C TYR A 142 13.71 -4.81 2.60
N GLU A 143 14.96 -4.44 2.90
CA GLU A 143 16.13 -5.29 2.65
C GLU A 143 16.00 -6.63 3.37
N GLY A 144 15.61 -6.62 4.65
CA GLY A 144 15.40 -7.84 5.45
C GLY A 144 14.27 -8.75 4.95
N GLY A 145 13.46 -8.31 4.00
CA GLY A 145 12.43 -9.13 3.36
C GLY A 145 12.79 -9.66 1.98
N LEU A 146 13.88 -9.20 1.36
CA LEU A 146 14.33 -9.67 0.04
C LEU A 146 14.70 -11.15 0.06
N ARG A 147 14.57 -11.82 -1.09
CA ARG A 147 15.11 -13.17 -1.26
C ARG A 147 16.64 -13.15 -1.14
N SER A 148 17.23 -14.24 -0.65
CA SER A 148 18.67 -14.33 -0.38
C SER A 148 19.55 -14.18 -1.64
N ASP A 149 19.06 -14.63 -2.79
CA ASP A 149 19.72 -14.51 -4.10
C ASP A 149 19.84 -13.06 -4.58
N ILE A 150 18.90 -12.19 -4.22
CA ILE A 150 18.93 -10.74 -4.50
C ILE A 150 19.67 -10.00 -3.38
N LEU A 151 19.39 -10.35 -2.12
CA LEU A 151 19.97 -9.72 -0.94
C LEU A 151 21.50 -9.76 -0.97
N SER A 152 22.10 -10.86 -1.44
CA SER A 152 23.55 -11.01 -1.55
C SER A 152 24.22 -9.99 -2.47
N PHE A 153 23.50 -9.46 -3.46
CA PHE A 153 23.99 -8.39 -4.34
C PHE A 153 23.83 -7.01 -3.69
N VAL A 154 22.72 -6.80 -2.98
CA VAL A 154 22.28 -5.47 -2.55
C VAL A 154 22.80 -5.11 -1.16
N ALA A 155 22.86 -6.06 -0.22
CA ALA A 155 23.29 -5.80 1.16
C ALA A 155 24.69 -5.16 1.28
N PRO A 156 25.71 -5.57 0.50
CA PRO A 156 27.04 -4.94 0.57
C PRO A 156 27.07 -3.47 0.11
N MET A 157 26.01 -2.98 -0.54
CA MET A 157 25.92 -1.60 -1.01
C MET A 157 25.46 -0.63 0.08
N GLU A 158 24.94 -1.13 1.21
CA GLU A 158 24.49 -0.34 2.37
C GLU A 158 23.54 0.83 2.02
N ILE A 159 22.64 0.61 1.05
CA ILE A 159 21.78 1.67 0.51
C ILE A 159 20.76 2.12 1.57
N ARG A 160 20.65 3.44 1.78
CA ARG A 160 19.68 4.08 2.69
C ARG A 160 18.68 5.00 1.98
N VAL A 161 18.71 5.00 0.66
CA VAL A 161 17.72 5.69 -0.18
C VAL A 161 16.78 4.63 -0.77
N PHE A 162 15.52 4.64 -0.35
CA PHE A 162 14.56 3.58 -0.69
C PHE A 162 14.38 3.38 -2.21
N SER A 163 14.31 4.48 -2.99
CA SER A 163 14.18 4.40 -4.43
C SER A 163 15.39 3.75 -5.10
N GLU A 164 16.59 4.03 -4.60
CA GLU A 164 17.83 3.40 -5.07
C GLU A 164 17.87 1.92 -4.69
N LEU A 165 17.48 1.58 -3.47
CA LEU A 165 17.42 0.20 -2.98
C LEU A 165 16.50 -0.66 -3.85
N VAL A 166 15.31 -0.14 -4.17
CA VAL A 166 14.35 -0.81 -5.06
C VAL A 166 14.94 -0.97 -6.46
N ASN A 167 15.57 0.08 -7.01
CA ASN A 167 16.18 0.02 -8.34
C ASN A 167 17.29 -1.05 -8.41
N LYS A 168 18.21 -1.06 -7.45
CA LYS A 168 19.30 -2.05 -7.38
C LYS A 168 18.77 -3.46 -7.16
N SER A 169 17.72 -3.63 -6.37
CA SER A 169 17.03 -4.92 -6.21
C SER A 169 16.45 -5.45 -7.51
N ARG A 170 15.85 -4.59 -8.35
CA ARG A 170 15.33 -4.98 -9.67
C ARG A 170 16.45 -5.42 -10.62
N VAL A 171 17.55 -4.66 -10.65
CA VAL A 171 18.74 -5.03 -11.44
C VAL A 171 19.30 -6.38 -10.99
N ALA A 172 19.41 -6.60 -9.69
CA ALA A 172 19.86 -7.88 -9.13
C ALA A 172 18.91 -9.03 -9.50
N GLU A 173 17.59 -8.83 -9.44
CA GLU A 173 16.60 -9.83 -9.86
C GLU A 173 16.77 -10.23 -11.33
N ASP A 174 17.00 -9.26 -12.22
CA ASP A 174 17.25 -9.52 -13.63
C ASP A 174 18.57 -10.27 -13.86
N CYS A 175 19.63 -9.93 -13.13
CA CYS A 175 20.91 -10.65 -13.17
C CYS A 175 20.74 -12.11 -12.74
N VAL A 176 20.06 -12.36 -11.61
CA VAL A 176 19.78 -13.71 -11.13
C VAL A 176 18.97 -14.51 -12.16
N ARG A 177 17.96 -13.89 -12.78
CA ARG A 177 17.13 -14.53 -13.80
C ARG A 177 17.95 -14.94 -15.04
N LYS A 178 18.86 -14.08 -15.50
CA LYS A 178 19.75 -14.37 -16.64
C LYS A 178 20.70 -15.53 -16.34
N VAL A 179 21.38 -15.49 -15.19
CA VAL A 179 22.29 -16.58 -14.77
C VAL A 179 21.54 -17.91 -14.63
N ALA A 180 20.30 -17.88 -14.15
CA ALA A 180 19.47 -19.09 -14.06
C ALA A 180 19.05 -19.62 -15.45
N ALA A 181 18.80 -18.74 -16.42
CA ALA A 181 18.47 -19.14 -17.79
C ALA A 181 19.68 -19.79 -18.49
N GLU A 182 20.86 -19.15 -18.41
CA GLU A 182 22.11 -19.68 -18.98
C GLU A 182 22.46 -21.07 -18.42
N LYS A 183 22.29 -21.27 -17.10
CA LYS A 183 22.51 -22.59 -16.47
C LYS A 183 21.55 -23.66 -17.01
N ARG A 184 20.28 -23.32 -17.21
CA ARG A 184 19.27 -24.25 -17.75
C ARG A 184 19.56 -24.61 -19.21
N GLU A 185 20.00 -23.66 -20.01
CA GLU A 185 20.41 -23.90 -21.40
C GLU A 185 21.61 -24.85 -21.46
N PHE A 186 22.59 -24.63 -20.59
CA PHE A 186 23.77 -25.51 -20.48
C PHE A 186 23.40 -26.93 -20.05
N GLU A 187 22.55 -27.08 -19.02
CA GLU A 187 22.07 -28.39 -18.54
C GLU A 187 21.20 -29.11 -19.58
N GLY A 188 20.34 -28.37 -20.30
CA GLY A 188 19.52 -28.90 -21.39
C GLY A 188 20.36 -29.39 -22.57
N ALA A 189 21.36 -28.60 -22.99
CA ALA A 189 22.28 -28.98 -24.05
C ALA A 189 23.08 -30.24 -23.69
N PHE A 190 23.50 -30.40 -22.44
CA PHE A 190 24.20 -31.59 -21.97
C PHE A 190 23.28 -32.84 -22.00
N SER A 191 22.03 -32.71 -21.56
CA SER A 191 21.06 -33.81 -21.57
C SER A 191 20.71 -34.27 -22.99
N ASP A 192 20.53 -33.34 -23.93
CA ASP A 192 20.23 -33.65 -25.33
C ASP A 192 21.42 -34.30 -26.05
N THR A 193 22.64 -33.91 -25.70
CA THR A 193 23.87 -34.51 -26.26
C THR A 193 24.01 -35.96 -25.79
N PHE A 194 23.83 -36.21 -24.49
CA PHE A 194 23.88 -37.56 -23.93
C PHE A 194 22.78 -38.49 -24.47
N ARG A 195 21.58 -37.95 -24.73
CA ARG A 195 20.47 -38.70 -25.33
C ARG A 195 20.76 -39.10 -26.78
N LYS A 196 21.41 -38.23 -27.56
CA LYS A 196 21.79 -38.51 -28.95
C LYS A 196 22.89 -39.57 -29.04
N GLU A 197 23.87 -39.54 -28.14
CA GLU A 197 24.92 -40.57 -28.07
C GLU A 197 24.33 -41.96 -27.76
N LEU A 198 23.43 -42.07 -26.78
CA LEU A 198 22.77 -43.33 -26.44
C LEU A 198 21.85 -43.90 -27.54
N CYS A 199 21.28 -43.05 -28.40
CA CYS A 199 20.49 -43.48 -29.55
C CYS A 199 21.35 -43.88 -30.77
N SER A 200 22.62 -43.49 -30.82
CA SER A 200 23.53 -43.81 -31.93
C SER A 200 24.28 -45.14 -31.75
N GLU A 201 24.21 -45.75 -30.56
CA GLU A 201 24.87 -47.03 -30.22
C GLU A 201 23.93 -48.27 -30.35
N ARG A 202 22.79 -48.13 -31.03
CA ARG A 202 21.87 -49.23 -31.40
C ARG A 202 21.71 -49.33 -32.90
#